data_AF-A0A3D4FG61-F1
#
_entry.id   AF-A0A3D4FG61-F1
#
_cell.length_a   1.000
_cell.length_b   1.000
_cell.length_c   1.000
_cell.angle_alpha   90.00
_cell.angle_beta   90.00
_cell.angle_gamma   90.00
#
_symmetry.space_group_name_H-M   'P 1'
#
loop_
_entity.id
_entity.type
_entity.pdbx_description
1 polymer ?
#
loop_
_entity_poly.entity_id
_entity_poly.type
_entity_poly.pdbx_seq_one_letter_code
_entity_poly.pdbx_strand_id
1 'polypeptide(L)'
;MNVNKQWKEFKNSMYGFGELKTKNSKRIIPVPKTTLKELEEYKNSNKVVCINNRLLKYKIPTDFSLALRTMYKQLGYNISIHELRHTYATTLIANLK
;
A
#
# COMPACT_ATOMS: atom_id res chain seq x y z
N MET A 1 -7.80 8.73 -5.45
CA MET A 1 -7.47 7.35 -5.86
C MET A 1 -8.66 6.43 -5.65
N ASN A 2 -9.07 5.65 -6.65
CA ASN A 2 -10.17 4.69 -6.56
C ASN A 2 -9.64 3.29 -6.20
N VAL A 3 -10.07 2.74 -5.06
CA VAL A 3 -9.73 1.39 -4.62
C VAL A 3 -10.89 0.45 -4.93
N ASN A 4 -10.76 -0.33 -6.00
CA ASN A 4 -11.79 -1.24 -6.51
C ASN A 4 -11.33 -2.70 -6.67
N LYS A 5 -10.05 -2.99 -6.39
CA LYS A 5 -9.45 -4.32 -6.48
C LYS A 5 -8.38 -4.49 -5.40
N GLN A 6 -8.03 -5.73 -5.10
CA GLN A 6 -6.96 -6.07 -4.14
C GLN A 6 -6.01 -7.10 -4.72
N TRP A 7 -4.75 -7.05 -4.31
CA TRP A 7 -3.78 -8.10 -4.59
C TRP A 7 -3.97 -9.22 -3.57
N LYS A 8 -4.33 -10.43 -4.02
CA LYS A 8 -4.64 -11.56 -3.15
C LYS A 8 -4.14 -12.88 -3.71
N GLU A 9 -4.05 -13.87 -2.85
CA GLU A 9 -3.82 -15.25 -3.24
C GLU A 9 -5.10 -15.87 -3.80
N PHE A 10 -4.95 -16.65 -4.85
CA PHE A 10 -5.98 -17.49 -5.48
C PHE A 10 -5.70 -18.96 -5.18
N LYS A 11 -6.68 -19.82 -5.47
CA LYS A 11 -6.51 -21.27 -5.45
C LYS A 11 -5.28 -21.61 -6.31
N ASN A 12 -4.37 -22.45 -5.79
CA ASN A 12 -3.07 -22.83 -6.36
C ASN A 12 -1.88 -21.88 -6.05
N SER A 13 -1.96 -21.08 -4.98
CA SER A 13 -0.87 -20.19 -4.53
C SER A 13 -0.39 -19.18 -5.57
N MET A 14 -1.26 -18.87 -6.53
CA MET A 14 -1.08 -17.80 -7.48
C MET A 14 -1.55 -16.49 -6.88
N TYR A 15 -0.80 -15.41 -7.11
CA TYR A 15 -1.14 -14.08 -6.62
C TYR A 15 -1.54 -13.20 -7.79
N GLY A 16 -2.61 -12.44 -7.62
CA GLY A 16 -3.15 -11.58 -8.68
C GLY A 16 -4.08 -10.51 -8.15
N PHE A 17 -4.55 -9.64 -9.05
CA PHE A 17 -5.67 -8.76 -8.73
C PHE A 17 -6.96 -9.56 -8.69
N GLY A 18 -7.67 -9.46 -7.58
CA GLY A 18 -9.00 -10.01 -7.45
C GLY A 18 -9.98 -9.01 -6.87
N GLU A 19 -11.24 -9.44 -6.84
CA GLU A 19 -12.31 -8.68 -6.23
C GLU A 19 -12.04 -8.43 -4.76
N LEU A 20 -12.56 -7.29 -4.29
CA LEU A 20 -12.57 -6.89 -2.90
C LEU A 20 -13.36 -7.89 -2.05
N LYS A 21 -13.00 -8.02 -0.77
CA LYS A 21 -13.66 -8.98 0.14
C LYS A 21 -15.15 -8.67 0.33
N THR A 22 -15.50 -7.39 0.34
CA THR A 22 -16.86 -6.89 0.57
C THR A 22 -17.11 -5.63 -0.24
N LYS A 23 -18.38 -5.29 -0.47
CA LYS A 23 -18.79 -4.03 -1.12
C LYS A 23 -18.23 -2.79 -0.38
N ASN A 24 -18.21 -2.83 0.95
CA ASN A 24 -17.70 -1.75 1.81
C ASN A 24 -16.19 -1.52 1.69
N SER A 25 -15.45 -2.45 1.08
CA SER A 25 -14.03 -2.27 0.83
C SER A 25 -13.75 -1.31 -0.34
N LYS A 26 -14.76 -1.05 -1.20
CA LYS A 26 -14.64 -0.13 -2.33
C LYS A 26 -14.67 1.29 -1.79
N ARG A 27 -13.64 2.08 -2.09
CA ARG A 27 -13.48 3.42 -1.52
C ARG A 27 -12.72 4.35 -2.43
N ILE A 28 -13.02 5.63 -2.32
CA ILE A 28 -12.27 6.70 -2.95
C ILE A 28 -11.47 7.38 -1.84
N ILE A 29 -10.15 7.39 -1.98
CA ILE A 29 -9.24 8.03 -1.03
C ILE A 29 -8.72 9.32 -1.68
N PRO A 30 -8.93 10.51 -1.09
CA PRO A 30 -8.24 11.70 -1.53
C PRO A 30 -6.76 11.53 -1.24
N VAL A 31 -5.92 11.68 -2.27
CA VAL A 31 -4.47 11.59 -2.14
C VAL A 31 -3.91 12.94 -2.53
N PRO A 32 -3.04 13.57 -1.70
CA PRO A 32 -2.39 14.82 -2.05
C PRO A 32 -1.67 14.74 -3.39
N LYS A 33 -1.68 15.84 -4.15
CA LYS A 33 -0.97 15.93 -5.45
C LYS A 33 0.53 15.69 -5.29
N THR A 34 1.11 16.14 -4.19
CA THR A 34 2.52 15.93 -3.85
C THR A 34 2.86 14.44 -3.74
N THR A 35 2.06 13.68 -2.99
CA THR A 35 2.24 12.22 -2.87
C THR A 35 2.07 11.51 -4.23
N LEU A 36 1.11 11.92 -5.06
CA LEU A 36 0.96 11.34 -6.40
C LEU A 36 2.19 11.59 -7.28
N LYS A 37 2.74 12.79 -7.23
CA LYS A 37 3.96 13.17 -7.95
C LYS A 37 5.16 12.32 -7.51
N GLU A 38 5.38 12.16 -6.21
CA GLU A 38 6.46 11.31 -5.68
C GLU A 38 6.33 9.86 -6.13
N LEU A 39 5.11 9.30 -6.14
CA LEU A 39 4.87 7.93 -6.61
C LEU A 39 5.14 7.78 -8.11
N GLU A 40 4.85 8.80 -8.91
CA GLU A 40 5.13 8.84 -10.34
C GLU A 40 6.64 8.94 -10.62
N GLU A 41 7.34 9.82 -9.90
CA GLU A 41 8.80 9.93 -9.97
C GLU A 41 9.48 8.62 -9.57
N TYR A 42 9.01 7.96 -8.50
CA TYR A 42 9.49 6.65 -8.10
C TYR A 42 9.29 5.60 -9.21
N LYS A 43 8.11 5.59 -9.84
CA LYS A 43 7.79 4.67 -10.94
C LYS A 43 8.74 4.85 -12.13
N ASN A 44 8.99 6.11 -12.51
CA ASN A 44 9.81 6.48 -13.66
C ASN A 44 11.30 6.18 -13.41
N SER A 45 11.82 6.58 -12.24
CA SER A 45 13.22 6.37 -11.86
C SER A 45 13.60 4.90 -11.70
N ASN A 46 12.71 4.09 -11.11
CA ASN A 46 12.98 2.66 -10.87
C ASN A 46 12.64 1.76 -12.07
N LYS A 47 12.30 2.35 -13.22
CA LYS A 47 11.82 1.64 -14.43
C LYS A 47 10.87 0.51 -14.05
N VAL A 48 9.83 0.83 -13.28
CA VAL A 48 8.96 -0.22 -12.74
C VAL A 48 8.09 -0.80 -13.87
N VAL A 49 8.63 -1.83 -14.53
CA VAL A 49 7.96 -2.65 -15.54
C VAL A 49 7.43 -3.92 -14.89
N CYS A 50 6.52 -3.79 -13.93
CA CYS A 50 5.79 -4.97 -13.46
C CYS A 50 4.75 -5.35 -14.52
N ILE A 51 4.68 -6.64 -14.89
CA ILE A 51 3.61 -7.21 -15.77
C ILE A 51 2.20 -6.78 -15.31
N ASN A 52 2.05 -6.52 -14.00
CA ASN A 52 0.79 -6.12 -13.38
C ASN A 52 0.67 -4.62 -13.08
N ASN A 53 1.53 -3.75 -13.62
CA ASN A 53 1.56 -2.30 -13.35
C ASN A 53 1.60 -1.92 -11.86
N ARG A 54 2.19 -2.78 -11.01
CA ARG A 54 2.36 -2.53 -9.58
C ARG A 54 3.66 -1.74 -9.35
N LEU A 55 3.61 -0.74 -8.47
CA LEU A 55 4.77 0.06 -8.07
C LEU A 55 5.81 -0.77 -7.29
N LEU A 56 5.33 -1.68 -6.44
CA LEU A 56 6.16 -2.49 -5.56
C LEU A 56 6.19 -3.94 -6.05
N LYS A 57 7.41 -4.48 -6.22
CA LYS A 57 7.67 -5.81 -6.82
C LYS A 57 7.55 -6.98 -5.83
N TYR A 58 6.63 -6.92 -4.87
CA TYR A 58 6.42 -8.00 -3.90
C TYR A 58 5.30 -8.93 -4.34
N LYS A 59 5.62 -10.22 -4.53
CA LYS A 59 4.64 -11.25 -4.88
C LYS A 59 3.64 -11.44 -3.74
N ILE A 60 4.14 -11.60 -2.50
CA ILE A 60 3.34 -11.85 -1.31
C ILE A 60 3.25 -10.55 -0.47
N PRO A 61 2.05 -10.10 -0.07
CA PRO A 61 1.91 -8.86 0.72
C PRO A 61 2.64 -8.89 2.08
N THR A 62 2.75 -10.06 2.71
CA THR A 62 3.45 -10.23 3.99
C THR A 62 4.94 -9.94 3.88
N ASP A 63 5.57 -10.27 2.75
CA ASP A 63 6.99 -10.01 2.51
C ASP A 63 7.30 -8.52 2.53
N PHE A 64 6.43 -7.72 1.91
CA PHE A 64 6.56 -6.26 1.94
C PHE A 64 6.43 -5.72 3.36
N SER A 65 5.45 -6.23 4.11
CA SER A 65 5.20 -5.79 5.49
C SER A 65 6.37 -6.15 6.41
N LEU A 66 6.98 -7.32 6.20
CA LEU A 66 8.16 -7.77 6.93
C LEU A 66 9.39 -6.94 6.58
N ALA A 67 9.62 -6.67 5.29
CA ALA A 67 10.73 -5.82 4.83
C ALA A 67 10.65 -4.42 5.46
N LEU A 68 9.46 -3.81 5.46
CA LEU A 68 9.24 -2.53 6.12
C LEU A 68 9.48 -2.60 7.62
N ARG A 69 8.99 -3.64 8.30
CA ARG A 69 9.22 -3.81 9.74
C ARG A 69 10.72 -3.91 10.07
N THR A 70 11.49 -4.64 9.26
CA THR A 70 12.95 -4.73 9.43
C THR A 70 13.61 -3.37 9.25
N MET A 71 13.25 -2.64 8.19
CA MET A 71 13.75 -1.29 7.94
C MET A 71 13.41 -0.33 9.09
N TYR A 72 12.17 -0.35 9.59
CA TYR A 72 11.79 0.47 10.74
C TYR A 72 12.62 0.16 11.98
N LYS A 73 12.87 -1.11 12.27
CA LYS A 73 13.74 -1.52 13.39
C LYS A 73 15.17 -1.02 13.21
N GLN A 74 15.73 -1.09 12.01
CA GLN A 74 17.07 -0.58 11.70
C GLN A 74 17.17 0.93 11.92
N LEU A 75 16.07 1.66 11.70
CA LEU A 75 15.96 3.10 11.97
C LEU A 75 15.60 3.42 13.44
N GLY A 76 15.52 2.41 14.33
CA GLY A 76 15.22 2.59 15.75
C GLY A 76 13.73 2.61 16.10
N TYR A 77 12.83 2.32 15.16
CA TYR A 77 11.39 2.29 15.38
C TYR A 77 10.87 0.86 15.60
N ASN A 78 10.07 0.64 16.65
CA ASN A 78 9.40 -0.63 16.91
C ASN A 78 7.93 -0.60 16.47
N ILE A 79 7.69 -0.35 15.18
CA ILE A 79 6.33 -0.24 14.60
C ILE A 79 6.14 -1.20 13.42
N SER A 80 4.89 -1.33 12.98
CA SER A 80 4.54 -1.99 11.72
C SER A 80 3.83 -1.01 10.78
N ILE A 81 3.60 -1.43 9.53
CA ILE A 81 2.81 -0.64 8.58
C ILE A 81 1.38 -0.33 9.07
N HIS A 82 0.84 -1.12 10.01
CA HIS A 82 -0.48 -0.86 10.59
C HIS A 82 -0.49 0.39 11.48
N GLU A 83 0.60 0.65 12.21
CA GLU A 83 0.70 1.86 13.04
C GLU A 83 0.61 3.11 12.17
N LEU A 84 1.25 3.12 10.99
CA LEU A 84 1.14 4.23 10.04
C LEU A 84 -0.31 4.45 9.58
N ARG A 85 -1.08 3.37 9.39
CA ARG A 85 -2.52 3.47 9.06
C ARG A 85 -3.31 4.03 10.23
N HIS A 86 -3.02 3.62 11.45
CA HIS A 86 -3.66 4.16 12.65
C HIS A 86 -3.34 5.65 12.81
N THR A 87 -2.09 6.05 12.65
CA THR A 87 -1.67 7.47 12.66
C THR A 87 -2.40 8.29 11.62
N TYR A 88 -2.54 7.80 10.38
CA TYR A 88 -3.30 8.51 9.36
C TYR A 88 -4.75 8.75 9.79
N ALA A 89 -5.42 7.72 10.35
CA ALA A 89 -6.79 7.84 10.79
C ALA A 89 -6.95 8.80 11.98
N THR A 90 -6.08 8.70 12.99
CA THR A 90 -6.15 9.57 14.18
C THR A 90 -5.83 11.02 13.84
N THR A 91 -4.79 11.27 13.04
CA THR A 91 -4.45 12.62 12.57
C THR A 91 -5.56 13.20 11.72
N LEU A 92 -6.16 12.41 10.82
CA LEU A 92 -7.28 12.89 10.03
C LEU A 92 -8.44 13.32 10.93
N ILE A 93 -8.87 12.46 11.87
CA ILE A 93 -9.97 12.76 12.81
C ILE A 93 -9.67 14.00 13.65
N ALA A 94 -8.42 14.15 14.13
CA ALA A 94 -8.02 15.29 14.93
C ALA A 94 -8.11 16.63 14.15
N ASN A 95 -7.94 16.60 12.83
CA ASN A 95 -7.98 17.77 11.95
C ASN A 95 -9.33 17.93 11.20
N LEU A 96 -10.35 17.14 11.55
CA LEU A 96 -11.73 17.32 11.05
C LEU A 96 -12.53 18.36 11.84
N LYS A 97 -11.91 18.99 12.85
CA LYS A 97 -12.47 20.13 13.60
C LYS A 97 -12.01 21.44 12.99
#